data_AF-A0A7S3TLQ8-F1
#
_entry.id   AF-A0A7S3TLQ8-F1
#
_cell.length_a   1.000
_cell.length_b   1.000
_cell.length_c   1.000
_cell.angle_alpha   90.00
_cell.angle_beta   90.00
_cell.angle_gamma   90.00
#
_symmetry.space_group_name_H-M   'P 1'
#
loop_
_entity.id
_entity.type
_entity.pdbx_description
1 polymer ?
#
loop_
_entity_poly.entity_id
_entity_poly.type
_entity_poly.pdbx_seq_one_letter_code
_entity_poly.pdbx_strand_id
1 'polypeptide(L)'
;GGGAARAAAAAGLQAEVEAGVESLVHGSGKMVLLHKLLPRLRRGGHKVLLFSQFKIMLDILEDYLLLRRPELGGYERVDGDVAGAERQAAIDRFQADEDCFAFLLTTRAGGQGINLTAADTVVIFDSDWNPQGDLQGQARAHRIG
;
A
#
# COMPACT_ATOMS: atom_id res chain seq x y z
N GLY A 1 -17.17 -35.04 -13.61
CA GLY A 1 -17.97 -33.81 -13.47
C GLY A 1 -17.50 -32.84 -12.38
N GLY A 2 -16.26 -32.91 -11.87
CA GLY A 2 -15.82 -32.04 -10.74
C GLY A 2 -15.15 -30.71 -11.13
N GLY A 3 -14.64 -30.57 -12.35
CA GLY A 3 -13.92 -29.36 -12.80
C GLY A 3 -14.82 -28.13 -12.97
N ALA A 4 -16.01 -28.32 -13.53
CA ALA A 4 -16.96 -27.23 -13.77
C ALA A 4 -17.50 -26.60 -12.47
N ALA A 5 -17.76 -27.42 -11.45
CA ALA A 5 -18.24 -26.94 -10.15
C ALA A 5 -17.19 -26.10 -9.41
N ARG A 6 -15.91 -26.48 -9.49
CA ARG A 6 -14.80 -25.69 -8.91
C ARG A 6 -14.59 -24.36 -9.64
N ALA A 7 -14.68 -24.36 -10.96
CA ALA A 7 -14.55 -23.14 -11.76
C ALA A 7 -15.69 -22.15 -11.45
N ALA A 8 -16.93 -22.65 -11.31
CA ALA A 8 -18.08 -21.83 -10.95
C ALA A 8 -17.96 -21.24 -9.53
N ALA A 9 -17.48 -22.02 -8.55
CA ALA A 9 -17.26 -21.52 -7.20
C ALA A 9 -16.16 -20.44 -7.14
N ALA A 10 -15.05 -20.63 -7.88
CA ALA A 10 -14.00 -19.64 -7.99
C ALA A 10 -14.48 -18.34 -8.65
N ALA A 11 -15.29 -18.45 -9.71
CA ALA A 11 -15.89 -17.29 -10.37
C ALA A 11 -16.85 -16.52 -9.44
N GLY A 12 -17.62 -17.23 -8.61
CA GLY A 12 -18.48 -16.62 -7.59
C GLY A 12 -17.67 -15.82 -6.56
N LEU A 13 -16.61 -16.42 -6.01
CA LEU A 13 -15.72 -15.75 -5.06
C LEU A 13 -15.04 -14.51 -5.71
N GLN A 14 -14.61 -14.63 -6.96
CA GLN A 14 -14.00 -13.52 -7.70
C GLN A 14 -15.00 -12.35 -7.85
N ALA A 15 -16.27 -12.64 -8.15
CA ALA A 15 -17.31 -11.62 -8.28
C ALA A 15 -17.62 -10.93 -6.94
N GLU A 16 -17.64 -11.68 -5.83
CA GLU A 16 -17.82 -11.11 -4.49
C GLU A 16 -16.64 -10.20 -4.09
N VAL A 17 -15.40 -10.63 -4.38
CA VAL A 17 -14.20 -9.82 -4.18
C VAL A 17 -14.28 -8.54 -5.00
N GLU A 18 -14.66 -8.63 -6.27
CA GLU A 18 -14.76 -7.47 -7.16
C GLU A 18 -15.80 -6.46 -6.67
N ALA A 19 -16.98 -6.94 -6.25
CA ALA A 19 -18.02 -6.09 -5.67
C ALA A 19 -17.55 -5.42 -4.36
N GLY A 20 -16.78 -6.14 -3.54
CA GLY A 20 -16.16 -5.59 -2.33
C GLY A 20 -15.20 -4.45 -2.64
N VAL A 21 -14.34 -4.62 -3.65
CA VAL A 21 -13.42 -3.55 -4.06
C VAL A 21 -14.16 -2.38 -4.69
N GLU A 22 -15.17 -2.62 -5.53
CA GLU A 22 -15.97 -1.57 -6.14
C GLU A 22 -16.60 -0.68 -5.06
N SER A 23 -17.23 -1.27 -4.04
CA SER A 23 -17.80 -0.56 -2.90
C SER A 23 -16.77 0.30 -2.16
N LEU A 24 -15.60 -0.28 -1.84
CA LEU A 24 -14.52 0.42 -1.15
C LEU A 24 -14.00 1.61 -2.00
N VAL A 25 -13.77 1.38 -3.29
CA VAL A 25 -13.23 2.39 -4.22
C VAL A 25 -14.21 3.54 -4.42
N HIS A 26 -15.50 3.26 -4.59
CA HIS A 26 -16.52 4.30 -4.81
C HIS A 26 -16.89 5.07 -3.54
N GLY A 27 -16.46 4.61 -2.37
CA GLY A 27 -16.59 5.35 -1.11
C GLY A 27 -15.77 6.65 -1.04
N SER A 28 -14.76 6.85 -1.90
CA SER A 28 -13.92 8.04 -1.89
C SER A 28 -13.29 8.36 -3.25
N GLY A 29 -13.35 9.63 -3.67
CA GLY A 29 -12.69 10.08 -4.90
C GLY A 29 -11.16 9.87 -4.90
N LYS A 30 -10.52 9.90 -3.72
CA LYS A 30 -9.09 9.55 -3.59
C LYS A 30 -8.85 8.07 -3.86
N MET A 31 -9.74 7.19 -3.39
CA MET A 31 -9.66 5.76 -3.68
C MET A 31 -9.90 5.46 -5.16
N VAL A 32 -10.81 6.18 -5.82
CA VAL A 32 -10.97 6.08 -7.29
C VAL A 32 -9.68 6.42 -8.03
N LEU A 33 -8.96 7.47 -7.61
CA LEU A 33 -7.69 7.84 -8.23
C LEU A 33 -6.61 6.80 -7.94
N LEU A 34 -6.49 6.37 -6.68
CA LEU A 34 -5.52 5.37 -6.24
C LEU A 34 -5.73 4.02 -6.96
N HIS A 35 -6.99 3.61 -7.13
CA HIS A 35 -7.37 2.41 -7.87
C HIS A 35 -6.92 2.44 -9.34
N LYS A 36 -6.92 3.62 -9.98
CA LYS A 36 -6.41 3.79 -11.35
C LYS A 36 -4.89 3.93 -11.41
N LEU A 37 -4.27 4.46 -10.37
CA LEU A 37 -2.85 4.78 -10.31
C LEU A 37 -1.99 3.54 -10.00
N LEU A 38 -2.31 2.79 -8.94
CA LEU A 38 -1.47 1.70 -8.47
C LEU A 38 -1.23 0.60 -9.52
N PRO A 39 -2.22 0.14 -10.30
CA PRO A 39 -1.97 -0.85 -11.36
C PRO A 39 -1.07 -0.33 -12.49
N ARG A 40 -1.01 0.99 -12.70
CA ARG A 40 -0.07 1.59 -13.67
C ARG A 40 1.35 1.60 -13.10
N LEU A 41 1.49 1.96 -11.83
CA LEU A 41 2.79 1.96 -11.14
C LEU A 41 3.37 0.55 -11.05
N ARG A 42 2.57 -0.45 -10.66
CA ARG A 42 3.00 -1.85 -10.59
C ARG A 42 3.48 -2.36 -11.95
N ARG A 43 2.73 -2.10 -13.03
CA ARG A 43 3.15 -2.48 -14.40
C ARG A 43 4.41 -1.75 -14.85
N GLY A 44 4.68 -0.55 -14.32
CA GLY A 44 5.91 0.19 -14.56
C GLY A 44 7.11 -0.28 -13.73
N GLY A 45 6.93 -1.26 -12.83
CA GLY A 45 8.00 -1.76 -11.95
C GLY A 45 8.31 -0.85 -10.76
N HIS A 46 7.44 0.12 -10.47
CA HIS A 46 7.62 1.05 -9.35
C HIS A 46 7.26 0.40 -8.01
N LYS A 47 7.90 0.87 -6.93
CA LYS A 47 7.51 0.55 -5.54
C LYS A 47 7.04 1.81 -4.84
N VAL A 48 5.95 1.70 -4.10
CA VAL A 48 5.17 2.87 -3.66
C VAL A 48 5.16 2.99 -2.15
N LEU A 49 5.46 4.19 -1.64
CA LEU A 49 5.19 4.56 -0.25
C LEU A 49 3.84 5.26 -0.15
N LEU A 50 2.97 4.77 0.73
CA LEU A 50 1.62 5.27 0.95
C LEU A 50 1.53 5.86 2.36
N PHE A 51 1.40 7.18 2.45
CA PHE A 51 1.33 7.91 3.71
C PHE A 51 -0.10 8.33 4.05
N SER A 52 -0.45 8.19 5.32
CA SER A 52 -1.66 8.78 5.90
C SER A 52 -1.39 9.24 7.35
N GLN A 53 -2.14 10.23 7.84
CA GLN A 53 -2.16 10.59 9.26
C GLN A 53 -2.99 9.60 10.09
N PHE A 54 -3.95 8.93 9.47
CA PHE A 54 -4.96 8.14 10.16
C PHE A 54 -4.71 6.65 10.02
N LYS A 55 -4.52 5.94 11.15
CA LYS A 55 -4.38 4.48 11.16
C LYS A 55 -5.57 3.77 10.52
N ILE A 56 -6.80 4.26 10.77
CA ILE A 56 -8.01 3.74 10.14
C ILE A 56 -7.96 3.81 8.61
N MET A 57 -7.28 4.82 8.06
CA MET A 57 -7.10 4.91 6.60
C MET A 57 -6.05 3.92 6.11
N LEU A 58 -5.01 3.63 6.90
CA LEU A 58 -4.09 2.53 6.58
C LEU A 58 -4.81 1.18 6.60
N ASP A 59 -5.73 0.95 7.54
CA ASP A 59 -6.55 -0.27 7.60
C ASP A 59 -7.39 -0.43 6.30
N ILE A 60 -8.03 0.65 5.84
CA ILE A 60 -8.80 0.64 4.58
C ILE A 60 -7.89 0.41 3.35
N LEU A 61 -6.71 1.04 3.32
CA LEU A 61 -5.74 0.83 2.24
C LEU A 61 -5.19 -0.59 2.24
N GLU A 62 -5.00 -1.16 3.43
CA GLU A 62 -4.57 -2.54 3.63
C GLU A 62 -5.60 -3.54 3.09
N ASP A 63 -6.88 -3.37 3.45
CA ASP A 63 -7.98 -4.17 2.90
C ASP A 63 -8.02 -4.10 1.36
N TYR A 64 -7.87 -2.89 0.81
CA TYR A 64 -7.81 -2.71 -0.64
C TYR A 64 -6.62 -3.46 -1.28
N LEU A 65 -5.42 -3.34 -0.71
CA LEU A 65 -4.22 -4.00 -1.22
C LEU A 65 -4.33 -5.52 -1.10
N LEU A 66 -4.94 -6.03 -0.03
CA LEU A 66 -5.19 -7.46 0.17
C LEU A 66 -6.13 -8.00 -0.90
N LEU A 67 -7.25 -7.32 -1.16
CA LEU A 67 -8.21 -7.71 -2.21
C LEU A 67 -7.60 -7.65 -3.62
N ARG A 68 -6.62 -6.76 -3.84
CA ARG A 68 -5.90 -6.59 -5.10
C ARG A 68 -4.54 -7.28 -5.15
N ARG A 69 -4.19 -8.08 -4.14
CA ARG A 69 -2.88 -8.75 -4.04
C ARG A 69 -2.50 -9.58 -5.28
N PRO A 70 -3.41 -10.32 -5.94
CA PRO A 70 -3.06 -11.05 -7.16
C PRO A 70 -2.57 -10.16 -8.31
N GLU A 71 -2.98 -8.88 -8.32
CA GLU A 71 -2.64 -7.90 -9.36
C GLU A 71 -1.51 -6.96 -8.95
N LEU A 72 -1.48 -6.56 -7.67
CA LEU A 72 -0.58 -5.54 -7.15
C LEU A 72 0.66 -6.11 -6.45
N GLY A 73 0.63 -7.37 -6.00
CA GLY A 73 1.70 -7.96 -5.20
C GLY A 73 1.53 -7.72 -3.70
N GLY A 74 2.57 -8.04 -2.94
CA GLY A 74 2.63 -7.87 -1.49
C GLY A 74 2.75 -6.41 -1.04
N TYR A 75 2.60 -6.20 0.26
CA TYR A 75 2.82 -4.91 0.90
C TYR A 75 3.36 -5.10 2.32
N GLU A 76 3.95 -4.05 2.87
CA GLU A 76 4.35 -3.96 4.28
C GLU A 76 3.67 -2.75 4.94
N ARG A 77 3.58 -2.77 6.28
CA ARG A 77 2.98 -1.69 7.05
C ARG A 77 3.79 -1.38 8.29
N VAL A 78 4.01 -0.10 8.54
CA VAL A 78 4.55 0.40 9.80
C VAL A 78 3.74 1.60 10.25
N ASP A 79 3.12 1.47 11.41
CA ASP A 79 2.51 2.57 12.12
C ASP A 79 3.24 2.85 13.46
N GLY A 80 2.67 3.75 14.25
CA GLY A 80 3.24 4.18 15.54
C GLY A 80 3.32 3.08 16.61
N ASP A 81 2.65 1.94 16.43
CA ASP A 81 2.54 0.90 17.46
C ASP A 81 3.50 -0.28 17.23
N VAL A 82 4.10 -0.36 16.03
CA VAL A 82 5.00 -1.47 15.65
C VAL A 82 6.33 -1.37 16.40
N ALA A 83 6.69 -2.47 17.08
CA ALA A 83 7.93 -2.60 17.83
C ALA A 83 9.17 -2.47 16.94
N GLY A 84 10.30 -2.01 17.50
CA GLY A 84 11.51 -1.71 16.73
C GLY A 84 12.05 -2.87 15.87
N ALA A 85 12.02 -4.10 16.39
CA ALA A 85 12.49 -5.28 15.66
C ALA A 85 11.57 -5.66 14.49
N GLU A 86 10.26 -5.61 14.71
CA GLU A 86 9.25 -5.91 13.68
C GLU A 86 9.26 -4.85 12.57
N ARG A 87 9.45 -3.58 12.95
CA ARG A 87 9.66 -2.48 12.01
C ARG A 87 10.86 -2.74 11.09
N GLN A 88 12.00 -3.15 11.64
CA GLN A 88 13.18 -3.45 10.83
C GLN A 88 12.93 -4.62 9.89
N ALA A 89 12.27 -5.68 10.36
CA ALA A 89 11.93 -6.82 9.52
C ALA A 89 11.01 -6.44 8.35
N ALA A 90 10.03 -5.55 8.57
CA ALA A 90 9.17 -5.03 7.51
C ALA A 90 9.95 -4.20 6.49
N ILE A 91 10.88 -3.36 6.95
CA ILE A 91 11.80 -2.60 6.08
C ILE A 91 12.64 -3.55 5.23
N ASP A 92 13.24 -4.58 5.83
CA ASP A 92 14.11 -5.51 5.13
C ASP A 92 13.34 -6.30 4.07
N ARG A 93 12.12 -6.77 4.39
CA ARG A 93 11.24 -7.44 3.42
C ARG A 93 10.88 -6.52 2.26
N PHE A 94 10.45 -5.29 2.54
CA PHE A 94 10.15 -4.34 1.47
C PHE A 94 11.35 -4.01 0.61
N GLN A 95 12.57 -3.97 1.16
CA GLN A 95 13.75 -3.66 0.35
C GLN A 95 14.23 -4.85 -0.49
N ALA A 96 14.10 -6.08 0.02
CA ALA A 96 14.61 -7.28 -0.65
C ALA A 96 13.60 -7.95 -1.60
N ASP A 97 12.30 -7.89 -1.31
CA ASP A 97 11.27 -8.60 -2.08
C ASP A 97 10.73 -7.73 -3.22
N GLU A 98 10.95 -8.17 -4.47
CA GLU A 98 10.45 -7.52 -5.68
C GLU A 98 8.91 -7.58 -5.83
N ASP A 99 8.27 -8.57 -5.21
CA ASP A 99 6.80 -8.65 -5.19
C ASP A 99 6.16 -7.75 -4.12
N CYS A 100 6.94 -7.29 -3.14
CA CYS A 100 6.47 -6.33 -2.14
C CYS A 100 6.36 -4.93 -2.74
N PHE A 101 5.21 -4.62 -3.35
CA PHE A 101 4.96 -3.42 -4.14
C PHE A 101 4.74 -2.15 -3.32
N ALA A 102 4.05 -2.24 -2.18
CA ALA A 102 3.62 -1.08 -1.42
C ALA A 102 4.12 -1.11 0.02
N PHE A 103 4.37 0.07 0.60
CA PHE A 103 4.65 0.25 2.02
C PHE A 103 3.69 1.29 2.61
N LEU A 104 2.84 0.86 3.54
CA LEU A 104 1.90 1.70 4.28
C LEU A 104 2.59 2.32 5.50
N LEU A 105 2.55 3.65 5.59
CA LEU A 105 3.20 4.40 6.68
C LEU A 105 2.23 5.42 7.27
N THR A 106 2.22 5.50 8.60
CA THR A 106 1.74 6.74 9.21
C THR A 106 2.77 7.84 9.00
N THR A 107 2.35 9.07 8.73
CA THR A 107 3.30 10.20 8.56
C THR A 107 4.24 10.34 9.77
N ARG A 108 3.72 10.11 10.98
CA ARG A 108 4.51 10.11 12.21
C ARG A 108 5.55 9.00 12.27
N ALA A 109 5.23 7.79 11.82
CA ALA A 109 6.19 6.69 11.77
C ALA A 109 7.27 6.91 10.68
N GLY A 110 6.89 7.54 9.55
CA GLY A 110 7.82 7.90 8.48
C GLY A 110 8.84 8.96 8.84
N GLY A 111 8.51 9.86 9.77
CA GLY A 111 9.42 10.91 10.27
C GLY A 111 10.59 10.41 11.12
N GLN A 112 10.59 9.15 11.57
CA GLN A 112 11.55 8.61 12.55
C GLN A 112 12.88 8.11 11.94
N GLY A 113 13.27 8.57 10.75
CA GLY A 113 14.59 8.23 10.19
C GLY A 113 14.68 6.89 9.43
N ILE A 114 13.56 6.35 8.95
CA ILE A 114 13.52 5.11 8.18
C ILE A 114 14.12 5.33 6.77
N ASN A 115 14.89 4.35 6.26
CA ASN A 115 15.49 4.38 4.91
C ASN A 115 14.80 3.36 3.99
N LEU A 116 14.05 3.84 2.99
CA LEU A 116 13.26 3.01 2.07
C LEU A 116 13.70 3.28 0.63
N THR A 117 14.97 3.06 0.32
CA THR A 117 15.58 3.39 -0.97
C THR A 117 15.08 2.54 -2.14
N ALA A 118 14.39 1.43 -1.85
CA ALA A 118 13.75 0.62 -2.88
C ALA A 118 12.50 1.29 -3.49
N ALA A 119 11.93 2.31 -2.84
CA ALA A 119 10.79 3.04 -3.34
C ALA A 119 11.20 4.26 -4.17
N ASP A 120 10.52 4.46 -5.30
CA ASP A 120 10.71 5.61 -6.18
C ASP A 120 9.48 6.52 -6.25
N THR A 121 8.34 6.07 -5.69
CA THR A 121 7.06 6.76 -5.77
C THR A 121 6.49 6.98 -4.38
N VAL A 122 6.07 8.21 -4.09
CA VAL A 122 5.41 8.59 -2.83
C VAL A 122 4.01 9.10 -3.11
N VAL A 123 3.03 8.53 -2.40
CA VAL A 123 1.65 8.98 -2.40
C VAL A 123 1.31 9.42 -0.98
N ILE A 124 1.02 10.71 -0.81
CA ILE A 124 0.49 11.27 0.42
C ILE A 124 -1.02 11.27 0.28
N PHE A 125 -1.69 10.34 0.97
CA PHE A 125 -3.14 10.18 0.87
C PHE A 125 -3.88 11.33 1.56
N ASP A 126 -3.34 11.79 2.68
CA ASP A 126 -3.80 12.96 3.42
C ASP A 126 -2.61 13.65 4.07
N SER A 127 -2.53 14.96 3.84
CA SER A 127 -1.44 15.80 4.31
C SER A 127 -1.62 16.17 5.77
N ASP A 128 -0.51 16.26 6.49
CA ASP A 128 -0.49 16.92 7.79
C ASP A 128 -0.80 18.42 7.65
N TRP A 129 -1.30 19.02 8.73
CA TRP A 129 -1.27 20.47 8.88
C TRP A 129 0.17 20.99 8.96
N ASN A 130 1.11 20.18 9.46
CA ASN A 130 2.53 20.50 9.48
C ASN A 130 3.25 19.99 8.20
N PRO A 131 3.58 20.86 7.22
CA PRO A 131 4.19 20.44 5.96
C PRO A 131 5.58 19.80 6.12
N GLN A 132 6.23 19.96 7.27
CA GLN A 132 7.54 19.34 7.52
C GLN A 132 7.48 17.81 7.59
N GLY A 133 6.37 17.22 8.07
CA GLY A 133 6.20 15.77 8.11
C GLY A 133 6.14 15.16 6.71
N ASP A 134 5.32 15.78 5.84
CA ASP A 134 5.15 15.39 4.44
C ASP A 134 6.47 15.54 3.65
N LEU A 135 7.19 16.65 3.84
CA LEU A 135 8.51 16.88 3.22
C LEU A 135 9.56 15.86 3.68
N GLN A 136 9.53 15.45 4.95
CA GLN A 136 10.41 14.41 5.45
C GLN A 136 10.08 13.03 4.86
N GLY A 137 8.79 12.73 4.65
CA GLY A 137 8.34 11.50 3.98
C GLY A 137 8.81 11.44 2.52
N GLN A 138 8.64 12.54 1.77
CA GLN A 138 9.14 12.67 0.39
C GLN A 138 10.66 12.49 0.31
N ALA A 139 11.40 13.09 1.24
CA ALA A 139 12.85 12.96 1.33
C ALA A 139 13.33 11.52 1.64
N ARG A 140 12.45 10.55 1.93
CA ARG A 140 12.83 9.13 2.10
C ARG A 140 12.88 8.34 0.80
N ALA A 141 11.98 8.62 -0.14
CA ALA A 141 12.08 8.07 -1.49
C ALA A 141 13.09 8.87 -2.33
N HIS A 142 13.10 10.20 -2.17
CA HIS A 142 14.06 11.07 -2.84
C HIS A 142 15.34 11.25 -2.00
N ARG A 143 16.13 10.17 -1.87
CA ARG A 143 17.51 10.25 -1.39
C ARG A 143 18.47 10.01 -2.54
N ILE A 144 19.61 10.71 -2.52
CA ILE A 144 20.73 10.44 -3.44
C ILE A 144 21.28 9.05 -3.08
N GLY A 145 21.10 8.10 -4.00
CA GLY A 145 21.70 6.78 -4.02
C GLY A 145 22.14 6.49 -5.45
#